data_AF-A0A8B9SMG0-F1
#
_entry.id   AF-A0A8B9SMG0-F1
#
_cell.length_a   1.000
_cell.length_b   1.000
_cell.length_c   1.000
_cell.angle_alpha   90.00
_cell.angle_beta   90.00
_cell.angle_gamma   90.00
#
_symmetry.space_group_name_H-M   'P 1'
#
loop_
_entity.id
_entity.type
_entity.pdbx_description
1 polymer ?
#
loop_
_entity_poly.entity_id
_entity_poly.type
_entity_poly.pdbx_seq_one_letter_code
_entity_poly.pdbx_strand_id
1 'polypeptide(L)'
;PPTAVARSNGGGRAPGGREGSRATTAAAISVLCPLCDAEVVLPPGGVGQLPPDYVALGRGRPGCDLCAQGAAVGRCQTCGAALCPFCRQAHRRQKKTASHAVTELESSKDCGQAGRPLFCPSHPSEELRLFCEQCDQPVCRDCVVDRHRQHPYDLASNVVHRHGDSLRVLLESTQQRVSTLEDALSQIDGMGSAVRVRAEAVAAEICLFASGYVKAIEEHRERLLKQLEDLKVQKENLLHLQKAQLQQLLLDMRTGMEFTERLLSSGSDLEILITKGVVASRLAKLNSVAYSTRPSVDDSIQFSPQERAGQCCGYEVFGAILNKVVDPAKCTLHGEDLCITRQNELTGFTLLCNDTTGEQMRRGGEAVRVTITHKDKKDCAVKPTVCDNGDGTYHVSYSPEEPGLYAVCVCVKGQHVQGSPFTLTVKSKFRKHQGVFHCCTFCSSGGQKAARCACGGTMPGGYQGCGHGHKGHPGCPHWSCCGQVTKSSECLGPPNDSSQRSLLRTVAL
;
A
#
# COMPACT_ATOMS: atom_id res chain seq x y z
N PRO A 1 3.99 -21.91 -65.96
CA PRO A 1 2.98 -22.79 -65.33
C PRO A 1 3.18 -22.89 -63.82
N PRO A 2 2.26 -22.30 -63.02
CA PRO A 2 1.93 -22.82 -61.70
C PRO A 2 0.48 -23.36 -61.71
N THR A 3 0.33 -24.50 -61.08
CA THR A 3 -0.89 -25.33 -61.00
C THR A 3 -2.01 -24.64 -60.21
N ALA A 4 -3.14 -24.39 -60.86
CA ALA A 4 -4.38 -24.00 -60.20
C ALA A 4 -4.94 -25.19 -59.41
N VAL A 5 -5.10 -25.02 -58.09
CA VAL A 5 -5.71 -26.03 -57.23
C VAL A 5 -7.23 -25.81 -57.23
N ALA A 6 -7.96 -26.63 -57.98
CA ALA A 6 -9.41 -26.72 -57.87
C ALA A 6 -9.76 -27.52 -56.61
N ARG A 7 -10.30 -26.87 -55.57
CA ARG A 7 -10.91 -27.57 -54.43
C ARG A 7 -12.42 -27.69 -54.67
N SER A 8 -12.90 -28.91 -54.86
CA SER A 8 -14.32 -29.24 -54.77
C SER A 8 -14.72 -29.33 -53.30
N ASN A 9 -15.62 -28.47 -52.83
CA ASN A 9 -16.21 -28.58 -51.49
C ASN A 9 -17.15 -29.80 -51.42
N GLY A 10 -16.64 -30.91 -50.87
CA GLY A 10 -17.45 -32.04 -50.42
C GLY A 10 -18.02 -31.78 -49.03
N GLY A 11 -19.17 -31.10 -48.95
CA GLY A 11 -19.96 -30.95 -47.74
C GLY A 11 -20.98 -32.07 -47.61
N GLY A 12 -20.86 -32.89 -46.56
CA GLY A 12 -21.76 -34.02 -46.28
C GLY A 12 -23.19 -33.60 -45.96
N ARG A 13 -24.16 -34.45 -46.34
CA ARG A 13 -25.56 -34.39 -45.88
C ARG A 13 -26.09 -35.79 -45.55
N ALA A 14 -26.71 -35.90 -44.38
CA ALA A 14 -27.71 -36.91 -44.04
C ALA A 14 -29.13 -36.38 -44.38
N PRO A 15 -30.17 -37.23 -44.46
CA PRO A 15 -31.27 -37.07 -45.42
C PRO A 15 -32.56 -36.47 -44.83
N GLY A 16 -33.38 -35.90 -45.72
CA GLY A 16 -34.77 -35.49 -45.48
C GLY A 16 -35.40 -34.99 -46.78
N GLY A 17 -36.38 -35.73 -47.30
CA GLY A 17 -36.87 -35.59 -48.68
C GLY A 17 -37.85 -34.45 -48.95
N ARG A 18 -37.94 -34.07 -50.23
CA ARG A 18 -39.16 -33.96 -51.06
C ARG A 18 -38.76 -33.57 -52.47
N GLU A 19 -39.24 -34.34 -53.44
CA GLU A 19 -39.05 -34.16 -54.87
C GLU A 19 -39.82 -32.93 -55.38
N GLY A 20 -39.16 -32.11 -56.19
CA GLY A 20 -39.75 -30.95 -56.85
C GLY A 20 -38.73 -30.22 -57.73
N SER A 21 -38.77 -30.53 -59.03
CA SER A 21 -38.24 -29.76 -60.16
C SER A 21 -36.76 -29.32 -60.12
N ARG A 22 -35.87 -30.17 -60.68
CA ARG A 22 -34.50 -29.81 -61.06
C ARG A 22 -34.49 -28.84 -62.23
N ALA A 23 -34.36 -27.55 -61.95
CA ALA A 23 -33.64 -26.64 -62.82
C ALA A 23 -32.18 -26.61 -62.32
N THR A 24 -31.27 -27.28 -63.03
CA THR A 24 -29.83 -27.27 -62.76
C THR A 24 -29.27 -25.86 -62.96
N THR A 25 -29.25 -25.04 -61.92
CA THR A 25 -28.39 -23.86 -61.85
C THR A 25 -26.94 -24.35 -61.74
N ALA A 26 -26.15 -24.17 -62.80
CA ALA A 26 -24.73 -24.49 -62.79
C ALA A 26 -24.05 -23.77 -61.60
N ALA A 27 -23.34 -24.52 -60.76
CA ALA A 27 -22.60 -23.94 -59.63
C ALA A 27 -21.50 -23.02 -60.17
N ALA A 28 -21.55 -21.75 -59.81
CA ALA A 28 -20.51 -20.79 -60.19
C ALA A 28 -19.19 -21.19 -59.52
N ILE A 29 -18.16 -21.44 -60.33
CA ILE A 29 -16.83 -21.84 -59.84
C ILE A 29 -16.09 -20.56 -59.44
N SER A 30 -15.56 -20.45 -58.23
CA SER A 30 -14.73 -19.30 -57.80
C SER A 30 -13.25 -19.66 -57.69
N VAL A 31 -12.38 -18.66 -57.84
CA VAL A 31 -10.92 -18.76 -57.71
C VAL A 31 -10.42 -17.66 -56.78
N LEU A 32 -9.43 -17.98 -55.94
CA LEU A 32 -8.79 -17.01 -55.05
C LEU A 32 -7.58 -16.37 -55.72
N CYS A 33 -7.42 -15.06 -55.54
CA CYS A 33 -6.23 -14.35 -55.96
C CYS A 33 -5.03 -14.76 -55.09
N PRO A 34 -3.90 -15.22 -55.64
CA PRO A 34 -2.77 -15.73 -54.85
C PRO A 34 -1.98 -14.66 -54.07
N LEU A 35 -2.31 -13.38 -54.24
CA LEU A 35 -1.60 -12.26 -53.61
C LEU A 35 -2.41 -11.60 -52.49
N CYS A 36 -3.74 -11.62 -52.58
CA CYS A 36 -4.62 -10.97 -51.62
C CYS A 36 -5.77 -11.86 -51.13
N ASP A 37 -5.82 -13.12 -51.58
CA ASP A 37 -6.86 -14.12 -51.27
C ASP A 37 -8.30 -13.64 -51.55
N ALA A 38 -8.45 -12.59 -52.36
CA ALA A 38 -9.76 -12.12 -52.78
C ALA A 38 -10.44 -13.18 -53.66
N GLU A 39 -11.68 -13.51 -53.33
CA GLU A 39 -12.50 -14.46 -54.07
C GLU A 39 -13.07 -13.81 -55.34
N VAL A 40 -12.78 -14.43 -56.49
CA VAL A 40 -13.26 -14.01 -57.81
C VAL A 40 -14.12 -15.12 -58.40
N VAL A 41 -15.39 -14.82 -58.68
CA VAL A 41 -16.31 -15.77 -59.33
C VAL A 41 -15.96 -15.87 -60.82
N LEU A 42 -15.73 -17.09 -61.33
CA LEU A 42 -15.43 -17.31 -62.74
C LEU A 42 -16.70 -17.18 -63.60
N PRO A 43 -16.59 -16.60 -64.81
CA PRO A 43 -17.65 -16.62 -65.79
C PRO A 43 -18.03 -18.06 -66.21
N PRO A 44 -19.20 -18.28 -66.85
CA PRO A 44 -19.69 -19.61 -67.24
C PRO A 44 -18.72 -20.42 -68.13
N GLY A 45 -17.84 -19.76 -68.89
CA GLY A 45 -16.79 -20.42 -69.70
C GLY A 45 -15.43 -20.58 -69.00
N GLY A 46 -15.39 -20.41 -67.68
CA GLY A 46 -14.19 -20.60 -66.85
C GLY A 46 -13.13 -19.51 -67.02
N VAL A 47 -11.88 -19.84 -66.67
CA VAL A 47 -10.73 -18.90 -66.64
C VAL A 47 -10.48 -18.21 -67.99
N GLY A 48 -10.78 -18.89 -69.10
CA GLY A 48 -10.58 -18.34 -70.46
C GLY A 48 -11.48 -17.17 -70.82
N GLN A 49 -12.51 -16.88 -70.01
CA GLN A 49 -13.40 -15.72 -70.17
C GLN A 49 -13.07 -14.57 -69.22
N LEU A 50 -12.07 -14.71 -68.35
CA LEU A 50 -11.55 -13.55 -67.62
C LEU A 50 -10.83 -12.64 -68.62
N PRO A 51 -10.99 -11.31 -68.51
CA PRO A 51 -10.25 -10.38 -69.34
C PRO A 51 -8.74 -10.66 -69.25
N PRO A 52 -8.06 -10.97 -70.36
CA PRO A 52 -6.61 -11.07 -70.35
C PRO A 52 -6.00 -9.70 -70.01
N ASP A 53 -4.76 -9.70 -69.54
CA ASP A 53 -4.03 -8.47 -69.27
C ASP A 53 -3.67 -7.75 -70.59
N TYR A 54 -4.61 -6.93 -71.07
CA TYR A 54 -4.48 -6.15 -72.30
C TYR A 54 -3.36 -5.11 -72.20
N VAL A 55 -2.92 -4.72 -70.99
CA VAL A 55 -1.82 -3.79 -70.76
C VAL A 55 -0.48 -4.51 -70.92
N ALA A 56 -0.34 -5.73 -70.40
CA ALA A 56 0.84 -6.56 -70.61
C ALA A 56 1.00 -7.02 -72.07
N LEU A 57 -0.10 -7.32 -72.77
CA LEU A 57 -0.11 -7.71 -74.19
C LEU A 57 0.32 -6.58 -75.15
N GLY A 58 0.30 -5.32 -74.70
CA GLY A 58 0.73 -4.13 -75.45
C GLY A 58 2.14 -3.61 -75.12
N ARG A 59 2.76 -4.09 -74.03
CA ARG A 59 4.09 -3.61 -73.56
C ARG A 59 5.27 -4.51 -73.96
N GLY A 60 5.04 -5.56 -74.76
CA GLY A 60 6.11 -6.34 -75.40
C GLY A 60 6.60 -5.68 -76.69
N ARG A 61 7.92 -5.67 -76.96
CA ARG A 61 8.45 -5.27 -78.27
C ARG A 61 7.73 -6.11 -79.35
N PRO A 62 7.11 -5.48 -80.38
CA PRO A 62 6.46 -6.26 -81.44
C PRO A 62 7.49 -7.18 -82.10
N GLY A 63 7.11 -8.45 -82.31
CA GLY A 63 7.90 -9.39 -83.11
C GLY A 63 7.89 -9.00 -84.58
N CYS A 64 8.83 -9.51 -85.36
CA CYS A 64 8.87 -9.34 -86.80
C CYS A 64 7.78 -10.20 -87.46
N ASP A 65 6.92 -9.59 -88.26
CA ASP A 65 5.82 -10.30 -88.94
C ASP A 65 6.33 -11.25 -90.04
N LEU A 66 7.59 -11.09 -90.47
CA LEU A 66 8.21 -11.90 -91.52
C LEU A 66 9.17 -12.98 -90.97
N CYS A 67 9.47 -13.00 -89.67
CA CYS A 67 10.31 -14.03 -89.08
C CYS A 67 10.02 -14.29 -87.60
N ALA A 68 10.10 -15.54 -87.18
CA ALA A 68 9.69 -15.96 -85.83
C ALA A 68 10.60 -15.46 -84.68
N GLN A 69 11.76 -14.86 -84.97
CA GLN A 69 12.82 -14.62 -83.96
C GLN A 69 13.29 -13.16 -83.84
N GLY A 70 12.92 -12.27 -84.77
CA GLY A 70 13.42 -10.89 -84.77
C GLY A 70 12.51 -9.95 -84.00
N ALA A 71 13.05 -9.11 -83.11
CA ALA A 71 12.30 -7.96 -82.58
C ALA A 71 12.14 -6.90 -83.68
N ALA A 72 10.93 -6.38 -83.86
CA ALA A 72 10.68 -5.33 -84.83
C ALA A 72 11.29 -4.00 -84.37
N VAL A 73 12.00 -3.34 -85.29
CA VAL A 73 12.65 -2.03 -85.11
C VAL A 73 12.14 -1.01 -86.12
N GLY A 74 11.33 -1.42 -87.10
CA GLY A 74 10.65 -0.51 -87.99
C GLY A 74 9.31 -1.07 -88.43
N ARG A 75 8.38 -0.18 -88.78
CA ARG A 75 7.07 -0.54 -89.30
C ARG A 75 6.90 0.02 -90.70
N CYS A 76 6.44 -0.83 -91.60
CA CYS A 76 6.08 -0.43 -92.95
C CYS A 76 4.73 0.30 -92.93
N GLN A 77 4.69 1.57 -93.33
CA GLN A 77 3.46 2.36 -93.38
C GLN A 77 2.54 1.91 -94.51
N THR A 78 3.09 1.32 -95.58
CA THR A 78 2.32 0.93 -96.77
C THR A 78 1.59 -0.40 -96.62
N CYS A 79 2.17 -1.39 -95.92
CA CYS A 79 1.54 -2.71 -95.70
C CYS A 79 1.34 -3.06 -94.22
N GLY A 80 1.70 -2.17 -93.29
CA GLY A 80 1.50 -2.35 -91.85
C GLY A 80 2.50 -3.25 -91.13
N ALA A 81 3.35 -3.99 -91.86
CA ALA A 81 4.25 -5.02 -91.31
C ALA A 81 5.33 -4.46 -90.37
N ALA A 82 5.50 -5.08 -89.21
CA ALA A 82 6.56 -4.85 -88.24
C ALA A 82 7.79 -5.69 -88.61
N LEU A 83 8.95 -5.06 -88.75
CA LEU A 83 10.14 -5.63 -89.37
C LEU A 83 11.34 -5.52 -88.45
N CYS A 84 12.07 -6.63 -88.26
CA CYS A 84 13.40 -6.61 -87.66
C CYS A 84 14.41 -5.93 -88.60
N PRO A 85 15.64 -5.62 -88.15
CA PRO A 85 16.60 -4.88 -88.98
C PRO A 85 16.89 -5.60 -90.30
N PHE A 86 16.97 -6.94 -90.24
CA PHE A 86 17.21 -7.80 -91.39
C PHE A 86 16.02 -7.81 -92.35
N CYS A 87 14.81 -8.06 -91.83
CA CYS A 87 13.60 -8.09 -92.64
C CYS A 87 13.26 -6.73 -93.23
N ARG A 88 13.60 -5.61 -92.57
CA ARG A 88 13.49 -4.26 -93.14
C ARG A 88 14.36 -4.08 -94.37
N GLN A 89 15.62 -4.53 -94.32
CA GLN A 89 16.51 -4.47 -95.49
C GLN A 89 16.03 -5.38 -96.61
N ALA A 90 15.60 -6.61 -96.31
CA ALA A 90 15.04 -7.52 -97.30
C ALA A 90 13.78 -6.93 -97.95
N HIS A 91 12.88 -6.36 -97.14
CA HIS A 91 11.64 -5.75 -97.57
C HIS A 91 11.87 -4.55 -98.51
N ARG A 92 12.93 -3.76 -98.31
CA ARG A 92 13.31 -2.67 -99.25
C ARG A 92 13.97 -3.17 -100.54
N ARG A 93 14.52 -4.38 -100.55
CA ARG A 93 15.26 -4.95 -101.71
C ARG A 93 14.37 -5.77 -102.65
N GLN A 94 13.21 -6.23 -102.17
CA GLN A 94 12.27 -6.99 -103.01
C GLN A 94 11.48 -6.07 -103.95
N LYS A 95 11.41 -6.43 -105.24
CA LYS A 95 10.73 -5.62 -106.28
C LYS A 95 9.30 -5.19 -105.92
N LYS A 96 8.55 -6.03 -105.20
CA LYS A 96 7.14 -5.78 -104.85
C LYS A 96 6.95 -4.81 -103.67
N THR A 97 7.98 -4.61 -102.86
CA THR A 97 7.87 -3.89 -101.59
C THR A 97 8.95 -2.83 -101.39
N ALA A 98 9.77 -2.60 -102.42
CA ALA A 98 10.86 -1.63 -102.43
C ALA A 98 10.40 -0.17 -102.31
N SER A 99 9.22 0.14 -102.84
CA SER A 99 8.60 1.48 -102.73
C SER A 99 7.89 1.73 -101.40
N HIS A 100 7.78 0.71 -100.55
CA HIS A 100 7.06 0.87 -99.29
C HIS A 100 7.86 1.73 -98.30
N ALA A 101 7.21 2.73 -97.71
CA ALA A 101 7.82 3.59 -96.71
C ALA A 101 7.92 2.84 -95.37
N VAL A 102 9.15 2.66 -94.84
CA VAL A 102 9.39 2.01 -93.55
C VAL A 102 9.97 3.03 -92.56
N THR A 103 9.25 3.28 -91.47
CA THR A 103 9.62 4.19 -90.38
C THR A 103 10.23 3.41 -89.22
N GLU A 104 11.18 4.00 -88.50
CA GLU A 104 11.80 3.38 -87.32
C GLU A 104 10.87 3.47 -86.10
N LEU A 105 10.79 2.39 -85.32
CA LEU A 105 10.21 2.41 -83.98
C LEU A 105 11.28 2.96 -83.04
N GLU A 106 11.36 4.28 -82.88
CA GLU A 106 12.26 4.86 -81.89
C GLU A 106 11.82 4.49 -80.47
N SER A 107 12.80 4.19 -79.62
CA SER A 107 12.63 3.92 -78.19
C SER A 107 12.33 5.20 -77.41
N SER A 108 11.23 5.88 -77.77
CA SER A 108 10.72 7.04 -77.06
C SER A 108 9.44 6.67 -76.34
N LYS A 109 9.39 7.00 -75.05
CA LYS A 109 8.27 6.74 -74.13
C LYS A 109 7.02 7.59 -74.43
N ASP A 110 7.02 8.35 -75.52
CA ASP A 110 5.95 9.26 -75.94
C ASP A 110 5.33 8.87 -77.29
N CYS A 111 4.82 7.63 -77.40
CA CYS A 111 3.81 7.31 -78.41
C CYS A 111 2.45 7.25 -77.72
N GLY A 112 1.73 8.38 -77.75
CA GLY A 112 0.32 8.40 -77.39
C GLY A 112 -0.49 7.46 -78.29
N GLN A 113 -1.16 6.50 -77.66
CA GLN A 113 -2.51 6.02 -78.04
C GLN A 113 -2.78 5.58 -79.50
N ALA A 114 -1.84 4.89 -80.16
CA ALA A 114 -2.22 3.94 -81.22
C ALA A 114 -2.26 2.52 -80.62
N GLY A 115 -3.26 2.26 -79.77
CA GLY A 115 -3.50 0.95 -79.19
C GLY A 115 -3.68 -0.11 -80.28
N ARG A 116 -3.18 -1.33 -80.06
CA ARG A 116 -3.49 -2.44 -80.96
C ARG A 116 -5.02 -2.59 -81.03
N PRO A 117 -5.62 -2.69 -82.24
CA PRO A 117 -7.06 -2.89 -82.35
C PRO A 117 -7.43 -4.19 -81.63
N LEU A 118 -8.39 -4.10 -80.72
CA LEU A 118 -8.93 -5.27 -80.02
C LEU A 118 -10.08 -5.82 -80.85
N PHE A 119 -10.01 -7.09 -81.22
CA PHE A 119 -11.02 -7.75 -82.03
C PHE A 119 -12.03 -8.49 -81.15
N CYS A 120 -13.27 -8.59 -81.65
CA CYS A 120 -14.34 -9.25 -80.92
C CYS A 120 -14.10 -10.77 -80.85
N PRO A 121 -14.22 -11.41 -79.67
CA PRO A 121 -14.02 -12.85 -79.54
C PRO A 121 -15.06 -13.69 -80.30
N SER A 122 -16.28 -13.17 -80.53
CA SER A 122 -17.30 -13.83 -81.35
C SER A 122 -17.24 -13.45 -82.83
N HIS A 123 -16.63 -12.31 -83.16
CA HIS A 123 -16.48 -11.80 -84.53
C HIS A 123 -15.01 -11.40 -84.76
N PRO A 124 -14.12 -12.36 -85.09
CA PRO A 124 -12.68 -12.14 -85.10
C PRO A 124 -12.18 -11.10 -86.10
N SER A 125 -12.98 -10.81 -87.13
CA SER A 125 -12.69 -9.79 -88.15
C SER A 125 -13.14 -8.38 -87.75
N GLU A 126 -13.98 -8.24 -86.72
CA GLU A 126 -14.56 -6.96 -86.32
C GLU A 126 -13.88 -6.38 -85.08
N GLU A 127 -13.56 -5.08 -85.13
CA GLU A 127 -12.93 -4.35 -84.04
C GLU A 127 -13.96 -3.89 -82.98
N LEU A 128 -13.58 -4.00 -81.71
CA LEU A 128 -14.34 -3.51 -80.56
C LEU A 128 -14.21 -1.98 -80.46
N ARG A 129 -15.11 -1.26 -81.14
CA ARG A 129 -15.15 0.22 -81.15
C ARG A 129 -16.32 0.83 -80.38
N LEU A 130 -17.30 0.02 -79.99
CA LEU A 130 -18.52 0.45 -79.31
C LEU A 130 -18.52 -0.07 -77.88
N PHE A 131 -19.23 0.60 -76.98
CA PHE A 131 -19.44 0.17 -75.60
C PHE A 131 -20.93 0.10 -75.32
N CYS A 132 -21.40 -1.04 -74.80
CA CYS A 132 -22.79 -1.23 -74.43
C CYS A 132 -22.98 -0.86 -72.96
N GLU A 133 -23.68 0.23 -72.67
CA GLU A 133 -23.86 0.74 -71.30
C GLU A 133 -24.68 -0.22 -70.42
N GLN A 134 -25.66 -0.91 -71.00
CA GLN A 134 -26.51 -1.85 -70.26
C GLN A 134 -25.79 -3.16 -69.89
N CYS A 135 -24.75 -3.54 -70.63
CA CYS A 135 -23.98 -4.75 -70.36
C CYS A 135 -22.59 -4.49 -69.78
N ASP A 136 -22.21 -3.22 -69.61
CA ASP A 136 -20.92 -2.76 -69.12
C ASP A 136 -19.72 -3.45 -69.79
N GLN A 137 -19.79 -3.62 -71.12
CA GLN A 137 -18.75 -4.31 -71.89
C GLN A 137 -18.55 -3.73 -73.31
N PRO A 138 -17.32 -3.81 -73.86
CA PRO A 138 -17.06 -3.40 -75.23
C PRO A 138 -17.68 -4.39 -76.24
N VAL A 139 -18.28 -3.86 -77.30
CA VAL A 139 -18.97 -4.62 -78.36
C VAL A 139 -18.52 -4.17 -79.76
N CYS A 140 -18.61 -5.07 -80.75
CA CYS A 140 -18.38 -4.72 -82.16
C CYS A 140 -19.71 -4.42 -82.89
N ARG A 141 -19.64 -4.00 -84.16
CA ARG A 141 -20.83 -3.65 -84.97
C ARG A 141 -21.78 -4.84 -85.12
N ASP A 142 -21.25 -6.03 -85.35
CA ASP A 142 -22.04 -7.26 -85.50
C ASP A 142 -22.73 -7.65 -84.19
N CYS A 143 -22.07 -7.48 -83.03
CA CYS A 143 -22.67 -7.76 -81.72
C CYS A 143 -23.87 -6.86 -81.40
N VAL A 144 -23.83 -5.59 -81.82
CA VAL A 144 -24.96 -4.66 -81.68
C VAL A 144 -26.16 -5.12 -82.48
N VAL A 145 -25.92 -5.62 -83.71
CA VAL A 145 -26.98 -6.10 -84.60
C VAL A 145 -27.44 -7.51 -84.25
N ASP A 146 -26.71 -8.29 -83.46
CA ASP A 146 -27.13 -9.64 -83.07
C ASP A 146 -27.69 -9.69 -81.65
N ARG A 147 -26.81 -9.50 -80.65
CA ARG A 147 -27.10 -9.77 -79.23
C ARG A 147 -27.47 -8.53 -78.41
N HIS A 148 -27.11 -7.33 -78.88
CA HIS A 148 -27.33 -6.05 -78.16
C HIS A 148 -28.29 -5.10 -78.89
N ARG A 149 -29.24 -5.63 -79.68
CA ARG A 149 -30.15 -4.86 -80.56
C ARG A 149 -30.94 -3.74 -79.88
N GLN A 150 -31.26 -3.90 -78.60
CA GLN A 150 -32.11 -2.98 -77.84
C GLN A 150 -31.35 -2.27 -76.72
N HIS A 151 -30.03 -2.46 -76.61
CA HIS A 151 -29.26 -1.88 -75.53
C HIS A 151 -28.68 -0.52 -75.93
N PRO A 152 -28.61 0.47 -75.02
CA PRO A 152 -27.90 1.70 -75.26
C PRO A 152 -26.41 1.42 -75.49
N TYR A 153 -25.84 2.02 -76.54
CA TYR A 153 -24.42 1.92 -76.88
C TYR A 153 -23.91 3.26 -77.41
N ASP A 154 -22.61 3.51 -77.21
CA ASP A 154 -21.89 4.69 -77.74
C ASP A 154 -20.48 4.26 -78.17
N LEU A 155 -19.74 5.12 -78.86
CA LEU A 155 -18.33 4.88 -79.19
C LEU A 155 -17.50 4.77 -77.92
N ALA A 156 -16.62 3.77 -77.86
CA ALA A 156 -15.72 3.56 -76.73
C ALA A 156 -14.85 4.81 -76.45
N SER A 157 -14.48 5.57 -77.49
CA SER A 157 -13.76 6.84 -77.36
C SER A 157 -14.54 7.92 -76.59
N ASN A 158 -15.87 7.90 -76.65
CA ASN A 158 -16.71 8.88 -75.95
C ASN A 158 -16.93 8.46 -74.49
N VAL A 159 -17.10 7.16 -74.26
CA VAL A 159 -17.43 6.58 -72.93
C VAL A 159 -16.19 6.45 -72.03
N VAL A 160 -15.01 6.20 -72.61
CA VAL A 160 -13.76 5.99 -71.85
C VAL A 160 -13.38 7.18 -70.97
N HIS A 161 -13.73 8.41 -71.37
CA HIS A 161 -13.47 9.58 -70.55
C HIS A 161 -14.25 9.55 -69.24
N ARG A 162 -15.57 9.25 -69.28
CA ARG A 162 -16.43 9.19 -68.09
C ARG A 162 -16.03 8.07 -67.12
N HIS A 163 -15.82 6.86 -67.62
CA HIS A 163 -15.40 5.73 -66.78
C HIS A 163 -13.95 5.89 -66.31
N GLY A 164 -13.08 6.46 -67.15
CA GLY A 164 -11.70 6.77 -66.79
C GLY A 164 -11.60 7.86 -65.71
N ASP A 165 -12.43 8.90 -65.77
CA ASP A 165 -12.54 9.92 -64.73
C ASP A 165 -13.03 9.31 -63.41
N SER A 166 -14.05 8.45 -63.47
CA SER A 166 -14.56 7.74 -62.28
C SER A 166 -13.49 6.87 -61.61
N LEU A 167 -12.69 6.14 -62.40
CA LEU A 167 -11.57 5.35 -61.89
C LEU A 167 -10.43 6.21 -61.34
N ARG A 168 -10.15 7.38 -61.95
CA ARG A 168 -9.17 8.35 -61.42
C ARG A 168 -9.59 8.90 -60.07
N VAL A 169 -10.86 9.29 -59.91
CA VAL A 169 -11.41 9.77 -58.63
C VAL A 169 -11.29 8.68 -57.56
N LEU A 170 -11.63 7.43 -57.87
CA LEU A 170 -11.46 6.31 -56.95
C LEU A 170 -9.98 6.07 -56.60
N LEU A 171 -9.07 6.18 -57.56
CA LEU A 171 -7.63 6.05 -57.35
C LEU A 171 -7.10 7.17 -56.44
N GLU A 172 -7.45 8.43 -56.71
CA GLU A 172 -7.08 9.59 -55.89
C GLU A 172 -7.57 9.42 -54.46
N SER A 173 -8.82 8.99 -54.27
CA SER A 173 -9.37 8.72 -52.93
C SER A 173 -8.62 7.59 -52.21
N THR A 174 -8.18 6.57 -52.94
CA THR A 174 -7.43 5.44 -52.39
C THR A 174 -6.00 5.84 -52.05
N GLN A 175 -5.34 6.63 -52.90
CA GLN A 175 -4.00 7.17 -52.66
C GLN A 175 -3.98 8.07 -51.43
N GLN A 176 -5.00 8.91 -51.26
CA GLN A 176 -5.15 9.71 -50.05
C GLN A 176 -5.24 8.82 -48.81
N ARG A 177 -6.02 7.73 -48.86
CA ARG A 177 -6.10 6.77 -47.75
C ARG A 177 -4.76 6.08 -47.47
N VAL A 178 -3.99 5.73 -48.50
CA VAL A 178 -2.64 5.16 -48.33
C VAL A 178 -1.74 6.15 -47.59
N SER A 179 -1.70 7.41 -48.02
CA SER A 179 -0.92 8.46 -47.34
C SER A 179 -1.33 8.62 -45.88
N THR A 180 -2.64 8.64 -45.58
CA THR A 180 -3.10 8.74 -44.19
C THR A 180 -2.70 7.54 -43.32
N LEU A 181 -2.61 6.33 -43.91
CA LEU A 181 -2.17 5.14 -43.21
C LEU A 181 -0.65 5.14 -42.98
N GLU A 182 0.13 5.57 -43.96
CA GLU A 182 1.58 5.75 -43.81
C GLU A 182 1.90 6.77 -42.71
N ASP A 183 1.19 7.90 -42.68
CA ASP A 183 1.31 8.90 -41.62
C ASP A 183 0.93 8.32 -40.24
N ALA A 184 -0.15 7.55 -40.17
CA ALA A 184 -0.60 6.92 -38.94
C ALA A 184 0.42 5.89 -38.40
N LEU A 185 1.01 5.07 -39.28
CA LEU A 185 2.06 4.12 -38.91
C LEU A 185 3.32 4.84 -38.40
N SER A 186 3.76 5.89 -39.10
CA SER A 186 4.87 6.73 -38.67
C SER A 186 4.63 7.37 -37.29
N GLN A 187 3.39 7.83 -37.03
CA GLN A 187 3.00 8.35 -35.73
C GLN A 187 3.00 7.26 -34.63
N ILE A 188 2.54 6.05 -34.93
CA ILE A 188 2.55 4.92 -33.99
C ILE A 188 3.99 4.54 -33.64
N ASP A 189 4.88 4.45 -34.62
CA ASP A 189 6.30 4.16 -34.40
C ASP A 189 6.98 5.25 -33.58
N GLY A 190 6.69 6.52 -33.91
CA GLY A 190 7.13 7.68 -33.14
C GLY A 190 6.68 7.61 -31.68
N MET A 191 5.40 7.30 -31.45
CA MET A 191 4.86 7.12 -30.10
C MET A 191 5.50 5.94 -29.37
N GLY A 192 5.70 4.80 -30.04
CA GLY A 192 6.37 3.63 -29.48
C GLY A 192 7.79 3.95 -29.02
N SER A 193 8.54 4.71 -29.82
CA SER A 193 9.88 5.18 -29.46
C SER A 193 9.86 6.15 -28.27
N ALA A 194 8.91 7.08 -28.22
CA ALA A 194 8.77 8.04 -27.13
C ALA A 194 8.42 7.36 -25.80
N VAL A 195 7.53 6.36 -25.84
CA VAL A 195 7.18 5.54 -24.68
C VAL A 195 8.41 4.78 -24.17
N ARG A 196 9.22 4.19 -25.07
CA ARG A 196 10.46 3.50 -24.69
C ARG A 196 11.45 4.45 -23.99
N VAL A 197 11.73 5.61 -24.57
CA VAL A 197 12.65 6.60 -23.98
C VAL A 197 12.13 7.07 -22.61
N ARG A 198 10.83 7.31 -22.48
CA ARG A 198 10.23 7.69 -21.19
C ARG A 198 10.34 6.56 -20.15
N ALA A 199 10.13 5.31 -20.55
CA ALA A 199 10.28 4.16 -19.66
C ALA A 199 11.73 4.02 -19.16
N GLU A 200 12.70 4.20 -20.05
CA GLU A 200 14.14 4.20 -19.70
C GLU A 200 14.50 5.35 -18.75
N ALA A 201 13.97 6.56 -18.99
CA ALA A 201 14.17 7.70 -18.11
C ALA A 201 13.62 7.47 -16.70
N VAL A 202 12.38 6.96 -16.58
CA VAL A 202 11.77 6.62 -15.29
C VAL A 202 12.53 5.49 -14.60
N ALA A 203 13.01 4.49 -15.35
CA ALA A 203 13.85 3.43 -14.78
C ALA A 203 15.16 4.00 -14.18
N ALA A 204 15.79 4.98 -14.85
CA ALA A 204 16.97 5.67 -14.33
C ALA A 204 16.64 6.46 -13.04
N GLU A 205 15.50 7.16 -12.99
CA GLU A 205 15.05 7.85 -11.77
C GLU A 205 14.84 6.90 -10.59
N ILE A 206 14.22 5.74 -10.82
CA ILE A 206 14.03 4.70 -9.80
C ILE A 206 15.39 4.21 -9.27
N CYS A 207 16.34 3.95 -10.16
CA CYS A 207 17.70 3.53 -9.77
C CYS A 207 18.44 4.61 -8.96
N LEU A 208 18.30 5.89 -9.34
CA LEU A 208 18.88 7.01 -8.60
C LEU A 208 18.26 7.15 -7.20
N PHE A 209 16.94 7.03 -7.08
CA PHE A 209 16.26 7.04 -5.79
C PHE A 209 16.72 5.87 -4.90
N ALA A 210 16.73 4.65 -5.43
CA ALA A 210 17.12 3.46 -4.69
C ALA A 210 18.58 3.53 -4.22
N SER A 211 19.51 3.95 -5.08
CA SER A 211 20.92 4.11 -4.71
C SER A 211 21.12 5.20 -3.64
N GLY A 212 20.39 6.32 -3.73
CA GLY A 212 20.38 7.35 -2.70
C GLY A 212 19.86 6.84 -1.35
N TYR A 213 18.79 6.04 -1.35
CA TYR A 213 18.22 5.44 -0.14
C TYR A 213 19.16 4.43 0.51
N VAL A 214 19.78 3.53 -0.29
CA VAL A 214 20.80 2.58 0.20
C VAL A 214 21.97 3.32 0.84
N LYS A 215 22.48 4.37 0.18
CA LYS A 215 23.56 5.18 0.72
C LYS A 215 23.19 5.82 2.06
N ALA A 216 21.97 6.36 2.19
CA ALA A 216 21.49 6.93 3.44
C ALA A 216 21.42 5.90 4.58
N ILE A 217 21.00 4.66 4.27
CA ILE A 217 20.99 3.56 5.24
C ILE A 217 22.41 3.16 5.64
N GLU A 218 23.34 3.06 4.69
CA GLU A 218 24.74 2.72 4.96
C GLU A 218 25.42 3.78 5.83
N GLU A 219 25.24 5.07 5.53
CA GLU A 219 25.75 6.17 6.36
C GLU A 219 25.14 6.16 7.77
N HIS A 220 23.85 5.83 7.89
CA HIS A 220 23.20 5.68 9.18
C HIS A 220 23.78 4.50 9.98
N ARG A 221 24.04 3.35 9.33
CA ARG A 221 24.71 2.20 9.94
C ARG A 221 26.07 2.57 10.50
N GLU A 222 26.92 3.22 9.70
CA GLU A 222 28.27 3.63 10.14
C GLU A 222 28.20 4.58 11.34
N ARG A 223 27.25 5.53 11.32
CA ARG A 223 27.01 6.45 12.43
C ARG A 223 26.59 5.71 13.71
N LEU A 224 25.69 4.73 13.61
CA LEU A 224 25.28 3.92 14.76
C LEU A 224 26.46 3.10 15.31
N LEU A 225 27.24 2.45 14.45
CA LEU A 225 28.42 1.69 14.89
C LEU A 225 29.45 2.57 15.59
N LYS A 226 29.67 3.79 15.08
CA LYS A 226 30.52 4.78 15.75
C LYS A 226 29.97 5.16 17.13
N GLN A 227 28.67 5.46 17.22
CA GLN A 227 28.02 5.78 18.49
C GLN A 227 28.13 4.63 19.50
N LEU A 228 28.02 3.38 19.04
CA LEU A 228 28.19 2.19 19.88
C LEU A 228 29.61 2.11 20.46
N GLU A 229 30.62 2.29 19.61
CA GLU A 229 32.02 2.24 20.07
C GLU A 229 32.33 3.40 21.02
N ASP A 230 31.85 4.61 20.73
CA ASP A 230 32.01 5.77 21.61
C ASP A 230 31.39 5.50 23.00
N LEU A 231 30.19 4.91 23.06
CA LEU A 231 29.52 4.55 24.32
C LEU A 231 30.28 3.46 25.09
N LYS A 232 30.76 2.44 24.37
CA LYS A 232 31.57 1.38 24.96
C LYS A 232 32.84 1.96 25.60
N VAL A 233 33.60 2.75 24.84
CA VAL A 233 34.84 3.39 25.32
C VAL A 233 34.56 4.29 26.53
N GLN A 234 33.48 5.07 26.51
CA GLN A 234 33.07 5.89 27.64
C GLN A 234 32.79 5.06 28.91
N LYS A 235 32.00 3.98 28.80
CA LYS A 235 31.68 3.10 29.93
C LYS A 235 32.93 2.37 30.46
N GLU A 236 33.78 1.85 29.57
CA GLU A 236 35.03 1.18 29.94
C GLU A 236 35.96 2.15 30.69
N ASN A 237 36.11 3.39 30.23
CA ASN A 237 36.93 4.40 30.89
C ASN A 237 36.43 4.74 32.30
N LEU A 238 35.11 4.84 32.50
CA LEU A 238 34.52 5.08 33.82
C LEU A 238 34.78 3.93 34.79
N LEU A 239 34.65 2.68 34.32
CA LEU A 239 34.97 1.49 35.12
C LEU A 239 36.46 1.39 35.43
N HIS A 240 37.32 1.70 34.46
CA HIS A 240 38.77 1.74 34.65
C HIS A 240 39.18 2.76 35.70
N LEU A 241 38.61 3.97 35.66
CA LEU A 241 38.87 5.01 36.65
C LEU A 241 38.41 4.58 38.06
N GLN A 242 37.19 4.05 38.18
CA GLN A 242 36.68 3.56 39.47
C GLN A 242 37.57 2.43 40.03
N LYS A 243 37.98 1.50 39.17
CA LYS A 243 38.87 0.39 39.55
C LYS A 243 40.20 0.92 40.06
N ALA A 244 40.82 1.88 39.35
CA ALA A 244 42.09 2.48 39.77
C ALA A 244 41.97 3.17 41.14
N GLN A 245 40.89 3.92 41.37
CA GLN A 245 40.62 4.57 42.66
C GLN A 245 40.46 3.56 43.80
N LEU A 246 39.68 2.49 43.58
CA LEU A 246 39.49 1.44 44.58
C LEU A 246 40.76 0.64 44.85
N GLN A 247 41.58 0.37 43.82
CA GLN A 247 42.87 -0.28 43.98
C GLN A 247 43.85 0.57 44.81
N GLN A 248 43.88 1.89 44.58
CA GLN A 248 44.70 2.80 45.37
C GLN A 248 44.22 2.85 46.83
N LEU A 249 42.91 2.97 47.07
CA LEU A 249 42.35 2.96 48.42
C LEU A 249 42.66 1.65 49.15
N LEU A 250 42.56 0.52 48.45
CA LEU A 250 42.89 -0.79 48.99
C LEU A 250 44.38 -0.89 49.38
N LEU A 251 45.28 -0.37 48.54
CA LEU A 251 46.71 -0.32 48.84
C LEU A 251 47.01 0.57 50.06
N ASP A 252 46.41 1.75 50.10
CA ASP A 252 46.53 2.69 51.22
C ASP A 252 46.02 2.08 52.54
N MET A 253 44.91 1.34 52.50
CA MET A 253 44.38 0.62 53.66
C MET A 253 45.30 -0.54 54.09
N ARG A 254 45.74 -1.38 53.13
CA ARG A 254 46.63 -2.52 53.44
C ARG A 254 47.94 -2.08 54.07
N THR A 255 48.60 -1.07 53.48
CA THR A 255 49.87 -0.53 54.00
C THR A 255 49.68 0.13 55.37
N GLY A 256 48.58 0.86 55.57
CA GLY A 256 48.23 1.43 56.87
C GLY A 256 47.99 0.37 57.94
N MET A 257 47.29 -0.72 57.60
CA MET A 257 47.07 -1.86 58.49
C MET A 257 48.37 -2.58 58.81
N GLU A 258 49.16 -2.95 57.80
CA GLU A 258 50.41 -3.71 57.97
C GLU A 258 51.44 -2.96 58.82
N PHE A 259 51.55 -1.63 58.66
CA PHE A 259 52.40 -0.80 59.52
C PHE A 259 51.89 -0.80 60.97
N THR A 260 50.59 -0.60 61.16
CA THR A 260 49.98 -0.55 62.50
C THR A 260 50.09 -1.88 63.22
N GLU A 261 49.85 -3.00 62.54
CA GLU A 261 49.99 -4.34 63.09
C GLU A 261 51.43 -4.63 63.50
N ARG A 262 52.42 -4.30 62.65
CA ARG A 262 53.85 -4.46 63.00
C ARG A 262 54.25 -3.61 64.20
N LEU A 263 53.84 -2.34 64.23
CA LEU A 263 54.11 -1.44 65.35
C LEU A 263 53.53 -2.00 66.67
N LEU A 264 52.30 -2.51 66.65
CA LEU A 264 51.64 -3.07 67.84
C LEU A 264 52.18 -4.45 68.25
N SER A 265 52.69 -5.24 67.30
CA SER A 265 53.18 -6.61 67.58
C SER A 265 54.62 -6.66 68.05
N SER A 266 55.49 -5.77 67.54
CA SER A 266 56.94 -5.81 67.78
C SER A 266 57.56 -4.49 68.25
N GLY A 267 56.79 -3.40 68.31
CA GLY A 267 57.30 -2.09 68.76
C GLY A 267 57.42 -2.01 70.28
N SER A 268 58.38 -1.22 70.76
CA SER A 268 58.49 -0.87 72.17
C SER A 268 57.39 0.11 72.61
N ASP A 269 57.06 0.12 73.91
CA ASP A 269 56.03 1.03 74.46
C ASP A 269 56.27 2.50 74.09
N LEU A 270 57.54 2.93 74.05
CA LEU A 270 57.91 4.31 73.71
C LEU A 270 57.73 4.61 72.20
N GLU A 271 58.09 3.68 71.31
CA GLU A 271 57.88 3.82 69.85
C GLU A 271 56.39 3.91 69.52
N ILE A 272 55.56 3.10 70.19
CA ILE A 272 54.10 3.13 70.04
C ILE A 272 53.56 4.49 70.47
N LEU A 273 53.99 5.03 71.61
CA LEU A 273 53.53 6.33 72.11
C LEU A 273 53.94 7.50 71.20
N ILE A 274 55.17 7.49 70.68
CA ILE A 274 55.67 8.53 69.76
C ILE A 274 54.90 8.52 68.44
N THR A 275 54.59 7.34 67.89
CA THR A 275 53.95 7.20 66.57
C THR A 275 52.42 7.21 66.61
N LYS A 276 51.80 7.00 67.79
CA LYS A 276 50.34 6.93 68.00
C LYS A 276 49.56 8.04 67.30
N GLY A 277 49.99 9.30 67.43
CA GLY A 277 49.24 10.44 66.88
C GLY A 277 49.13 10.39 65.35
N VAL A 278 50.22 10.02 64.68
CA VAL A 278 50.29 9.93 63.21
C VAL A 278 49.47 8.74 62.72
N VAL A 279 49.61 7.58 63.36
CA VAL A 279 48.87 6.35 63.01
C VAL A 279 47.37 6.53 63.22
N ALA A 280 46.96 7.04 64.39
CA ALA A 280 45.55 7.28 64.68
C ALA A 280 44.91 8.26 63.69
N SER A 281 45.62 9.34 63.33
CA SER A 281 45.15 10.31 62.32
C SER A 281 45.01 9.67 60.94
N ARG A 282 45.97 8.86 60.51
CA ARG A 282 45.93 8.17 59.21
C ARG A 282 44.80 7.14 59.15
N LEU A 283 44.63 6.31 60.17
CA LEU A 283 43.56 5.30 60.23
C LEU A 283 42.17 5.95 60.31
N ALA A 284 42.01 7.02 61.10
CA ALA A 284 40.76 7.76 61.14
C ALA A 284 40.37 8.32 59.76
N LYS A 285 41.34 8.87 59.02
CA LYS A 285 41.12 9.33 57.64
C LYS A 285 40.68 8.19 56.73
N LEU A 286 41.40 7.07 56.71
CA LEU A 286 41.07 5.91 55.88
C LEU A 286 39.69 5.33 56.18
N ASN A 287 39.28 5.28 57.45
CA ASN A 287 37.96 4.79 57.87
C ASN A 287 36.82 5.76 57.54
N SER A 288 37.13 7.03 57.30
CA SER A 288 36.13 8.06 56.95
C SER A 288 35.91 8.23 55.45
N VAL A 289 36.75 7.63 54.59
CA VAL A 289 36.61 7.75 53.12
C VAL A 289 35.36 7.02 52.66
N ALA A 290 34.43 7.74 52.04
CA ALA A 290 33.28 7.14 51.37
C ALA A 290 33.69 6.57 50.00
N TYR A 291 33.28 5.34 49.72
CA TYR A 291 33.50 4.69 48.43
C TYR A 291 32.29 3.81 48.07
N SER A 292 32.08 3.61 46.76
CA SER A 292 31.07 2.66 46.28
C SER A 292 31.72 1.32 45.97
N THR A 293 31.10 0.24 46.43
CA THR A 293 31.46 -1.14 46.10
C THR A 293 30.75 -1.68 44.86
N ARG A 294 29.82 -0.89 44.29
CA ARG A 294 29.08 -1.23 43.08
C ARG A 294 29.69 -0.54 41.86
N PRO A 295 29.68 -1.18 40.67
CA PRO A 295 30.09 -0.53 39.43
C PRO A 295 29.36 0.81 39.21
N SER A 296 30.08 1.80 38.70
CA SER A 296 29.56 3.16 38.45
C SER A 296 28.63 3.25 37.25
N VAL A 297 28.69 2.26 36.35
CA VAL A 297 27.89 2.16 35.14
C VAL A 297 27.39 0.72 34.96
N ASP A 298 26.24 0.58 34.31
CA ASP A 298 25.68 -0.72 33.91
C ASP A 298 26.20 -1.18 32.52
N ASP A 299 25.87 -2.41 32.15
CA ASP A 299 26.17 -3.05 30.87
C ASP A 299 25.10 -2.79 29.78
N SER A 300 24.12 -1.94 30.07
CA SER A 300 22.96 -1.78 29.20
C SER A 300 23.29 -0.96 27.95
N ILE A 301 23.29 -1.65 26.81
CA ILE A 301 23.37 -1.06 25.47
C ILE A 301 22.44 -1.90 24.58
N GLN A 302 21.41 -1.27 24.03
CA GLN A 302 20.40 -1.97 23.22
C GLN A 302 20.19 -1.26 21.89
N PHE A 303 20.06 -2.02 20.81
CA PHE A 303 19.64 -1.49 19.51
C PHE A 303 18.12 -1.61 19.35
N SER A 304 17.46 -0.52 18.96
CA SER A 304 16.04 -0.46 18.64
C SER A 304 15.84 -0.21 17.14
N PRO A 305 15.57 -1.23 16.31
CA PRO A 305 15.47 -1.11 14.87
C PRO A 305 14.31 -0.22 14.39
N GLN A 306 13.21 -0.16 15.15
CA GLN A 306 11.98 0.55 14.76
C GLN A 306 11.95 2.00 15.26
N GLU A 307 12.97 2.43 16.00
CA GLU A 307 13.02 3.79 16.53
C GLU A 307 13.31 4.80 15.41
N ARG A 308 12.52 5.88 15.33
CA ARG A 308 12.78 6.95 14.36
C ARG A 308 14.07 7.67 14.72
N ALA A 309 15.05 7.65 13.80
CA ALA A 309 16.37 8.23 13.99
C ALA A 309 16.58 9.54 13.21
N GLY A 310 15.49 10.17 12.78
CA GLY A 310 15.49 11.41 12.01
C GLY A 310 15.72 11.18 10.52
N GLN A 311 16.42 12.12 9.87
CA GLN A 311 16.70 12.07 8.44
C GLN A 311 18.19 11.95 8.15
N CYS A 312 18.54 11.14 7.16
CA CYS A 312 19.89 11.00 6.60
C CYS A 312 19.82 11.21 5.09
N CYS A 313 20.61 12.14 4.56
CA CYS A 313 20.55 12.53 3.14
C CYS A 313 19.12 12.86 2.63
N GLY A 314 18.25 13.39 3.49
CA GLY A 314 16.84 13.69 3.17
C GLY A 314 15.88 12.49 3.26
N TYR A 315 16.38 11.28 3.56
CA TYR A 315 15.57 10.09 3.77
C TYR A 315 15.30 9.87 5.25
N GLU A 316 14.08 9.49 5.59
CA GLU A 316 13.76 9.07 6.95
C GLU A 316 14.43 7.72 7.26
N VAL A 317 15.14 7.68 8.39
CA VAL A 317 15.88 6.50 8.83
C VAL A 317 15.40 6.01 10.20
N PHE A 318 15.51 4.71 10.41
CA PHE A 318 15.10 4.01 11.62
C PHE A 318 16.27 3.20 12.18
N GLY A 319 16.32 3.07 13.50
CA GLY A 319 17.42 2.43 14.21
C GLY A 319 18.09 3.40 15.19
N ALA A 320 17.96 3.15 16.49
CA ALA A 320 18.65 3.94 17.50
C ALA A 320 19.32 3.05 18.55
N ILE A 321 20.45 3.53 19.08
CA ILE A 321 21.12 2.90 20.23
C ILE A 321 20.56 3.52 21.51
N LEU A 322 20.15 2.65 22.43
CA LEU A 322 19.60 2.99 23.73
C LEU A 322 20.64 2.65 24.79
N ASN A 323 20.95 3.63 25.63
CA ASN A 323 21.98 3.54 26.68
C ASN A 323 21.47 3.94 28.08
N LYS A 324 20.16 4.27 28.18
CA LYS A 324 19.50 4.58 29.44
C LYS A 324 18.63 3.40 29.83
N VAL A 325 18.87 2.87 31.03
CA VAL A 325 18.01 1.85 31.64
C VAL A 325 17.20 2.47 32.74
N VAL A 326 15.93 2.05 32.80
CA VAL A 326 15.06 2.34 33.93
C VAL A 326 15.68 1.79 35.21
N ASP A 327 15.90 2.67 36.18
CA ASP A 327 16.28 2.31 37.53
C ASP A 327 15.01 2.23 38.39
N PRO A 328 14.56 1.02 38.79
CA PRO A 328 13.39 0.85 39.64
C PRO A 328 13.46 1.70 40.92
N ALA A 329 14.64 1.87 41.51
CA ALA A 329 14.83 2.64 42.74
C ALA A 329 14.67 4.16 42.54
N LYS A 330 14.71 4.66 41.30
CA LYS A 330 14.50 6.06 40.94
C LYS A 330 13.11 6.33 40.35
N CYS A 331 12.34 5.29 40.06
CA CYS A 331 10.99 5.42 39.56
C CYS A 331 10.06 5.96 40.66
N THR A 332 9.17 6.88 40.30
CA THR A 332 8.25 7.52 41.24
C THR A 332 6.79 7.16 40.94
N LEU A 333 5.99 7.04 42.00
CA LEU A 333 4.55 6.81 41.90
C LEU A 333 3.81 8.12 42.17
N HIS A 334 2.91 8.52 41.26
CA HIS A 334 2.12 9.73 41.33
C HIS A 334 0.62 9.40 41.28
N GLY A 335 -0.18 9.96 42.18
CA GLY A 335 -1.63 9.79 42.18
C GLY A 335 -2.25 10.36 43.45
N GLU A 336 -3.42 11.00 43.31
CA GLU A 336 -4.11 11.65 44.42
C GLU A 336 -4.66 10.64 45.46
N ASP A 337 -4.80 9.37 45.07
CA ASP A 337 -5.44 8.29 45.85
C ASP A 337 -4.50 7.12 46.22
N LEU A 338 -3.18 7.31 46.21
CA LEU A 338 -2.20 6.24 46.48
C LEU A 338 -2.42 5.50 47.82
N CYS A 339 -3.19 6.09 48.76
CA CYS A 339 -3.42 5.52 50.09
C CYS A 339 -4.89 5.20 50.40
N ILE A 340 -5.86 5.81 49.71
CA ILE A 340 -7.29 5.68 50.05
C ILE A 340 -8.12 5.68 48.77
N THR A 341 -8.99 4.68 48.62
CA THR A 341 -9.97 4.61 47.54
C THR A 341 -11.32 4.10 48.07
N ARG A 342 -12.34 4.04 47.21
CA ARG A 342 -13.65 3.50 47.54
C ARG A 342 -13.92 2.21 46.81
N GLN A 343 -14.74 1.39 47.44
CA GLN A 343 -15.19 0.12 46.94
C GLN A 343 -15.92 0.29 45.58
N ASN A 344 -15.49 -0.48 44.58
CA ASN A 344 -15.91 -0.44 43.17
C ASN A 344 -15.81 0.94 42.49
N GLU A 345 -14.93 1.82 42.97
CA GLU A 345 -14.55 3.02 42.23
C GLU A 345 -13.35 2.68 41.34
N LEU A 346 -13.39 3.07 40.06
CA LEU A 346 -12.24 2.93 39.17
C LEU A 346 -11.27 4.07 39.49
N THR A 347 -10.18 3.72 40.14
CA THR A 347 -9.11 4.66 40.49
C THR A 347 -7.79 4.16 39.90
N GLY A 348 -6.75 4.98 39.97
CA GLY A 348 -5.46 4.63 39.44
C GLY A 348 -4.34 5.55 39.92
N PHE A 349 -3.13 5.18 39.58
CA PHE A 349 -1.94 6.00 39.75
C PHE A 349 -1.07 5.92 38.49
N THR A 350 -0.13 6.83 38.38
CA THR A 350 0.84 6.92 37.30
C THR A 350 2.22 6.59 37.84
N LEU A 351 2.88 5.63 37.21
CA LEU A 351 4.29 5.30 37.44
C LEU A 351 5.13 6.10 36.46
N LEU A 352 6.07 6.90 36.98
CA LEU A 352 7.12 7.55 36.20
C LEU A 352 8.40 6.70 36.26
N CYS A 353 8.83 6.21 35.11
CA CYS A 353 10.10 5.50 34.99
C CYS A 353 11.23 6.49 34.76
N ASN A 354 12.25 6.44 35.61
CA ASN A 354 13.43 7.29 35.54
C ASN A 354 14.68 6.44 35.33
N ASP A 355 15.72 7.03 34.74
CA ASP A 355 17.02 6.39 34.61
C ASP A 355 17.83 6.44 35.92
N THR A 356 19.04 5.86 35.89
CA THR A 356 19.97 5.85 37.03
C THR A 356 20.40 7.25 37.47
N THR A 357 20.32 8.25 36.58
CA THR A 357 20.60 9.66 36.90
C THR A 357 19.37 10.40 37.44
N GLY A 358 18.20 9.78 37.41
CA GLY A 358 16.93 10.36 37.86
C GLY A 358 16.22 11.19 36.78
N GLU A 359 16.68 11.16 35.53
CA GLU A 359 15.95 11.78 34.43
C GLU A 359 14.81 10.87 33.97
N GLN A 360 13.68 11.48 33.61
CA GLN A 360 12.54 10.73 33.10
C GLN A 360 12.91 10.04 31.79
N MET A 361 12.56 8.76 31.72
CA MET A 361 12.65 7.99 30.49
C MET A 361 11.73 8.62 29.45
N ARG A 362 12.17 8.76 28.21
CA ARG A 362 11.35 9.34 27.14
C ARG A 362 10.53 8.29 26.37
N ARG A 363 10.57 7.03 26.80
CA ARG A 363 9.89 5.90 26.15
C ARG A 363 9.39 4.87 27.16
N GLY A 364 8.27 4.24 26.79
CA GLY A 364 7.70 3.07 27.44
C GLY A 364 8.35 1.74 27.03
N GLY A 365 7.63 0.63 27.22
CA GLY A 365 8.01 -0.72 26.77
C GLY A 365 8.58 -1.64 27.86
N GLU A 366 8.63 -1.17 29.10
CA GLU A 366 9.16 -1.93 30.22
C GLU A 366 8.13 -2.89 30.82
N ALA A 367 8.61 -4.03 31.30
CA ALA A 367 7.77 -5.01 31.97
C ALA A 367 7.39 -4.52 33.38
N VAL A 368 6.29 -3.77 33.45
CA VAL A 368 5.68 -3.31 34.71
C VAL A 368 4.70 -4.35 35.22
N ARG A 369 4.94 -4.85 36.43
CA ARG A 369 4.05 -5.78 37.13
C ARG A 369 3.47 -5.10 38.36
N VAL A 370 2.15 -5.05 38.43
CA VAL A 370 1.43 -4.56 39.61
C VAL A 370 0.60 -5.69 40.19
N THR A 371 0.67 -5.87 41.51
CA THR A 371 -0.17 -6.82 42.24
C THR A 371 -0.83 -6.12 43.42
N ILE A 372 -2.13 -6.35 43.60
CA ILE A 372 -2.96 -5.75 44.65
C ILE A 372 -3.68 -6.89 45.37
N THR A 373 -3.37 -7.08 46.65
CA THR A 373 -3.86 -8.23 47.44
C THR A 373 -4.44 -7.79 48.77
N HIS A 374 -5.59 -8.33 49.17
CA HIS A 374 -6.20 -8.02 50.46
C HIS A 374 -5.35 -8.64 51.59
N LYS A 375 -5.01 -7.86 52.63
CA LYS A 375 -4.12 -8.31 53.71
C LYS A 375 -4.72 -9.45 54.53
N ASP A 376 -6.02 -9.39 54.81
CA ASP A 376 -6.70 -10.39 55.66
C ASP A 376 -7.35 -11.55 54.87
N LYS A 377 -7.49 -11.43 53.54
CA LYS A 377 -8.20 -12.40 52.69
C LYS A 377 -7.33 -12.79 51.50
N LYS A 378 -6.70 -13.96 51.58
CA LYS A 378 -5.78 -14.45 50.52
C LYS A 378 -6.45 -14.65 49.17
N ASP A 379 -7.76 -14.93 49.14
CA ASP A 379 -8.52 -15.14 47.91
C ASP A 379 -9.07 -13.85 47.29
N CYS A 380 -8.85 -12.69 47.94
CA CYS A 380 -9.32 -11.39 47.45
C CYS A 380 -8.15 -10.60 46.83
N ALA A 381 -7.80 -10.93 45.59
CA ALA A 381 -6.84 -10.19 44.78
C ALA A 381 -7.57 -9.31 43.76
N VAL A 382 -7.12 -8.06 43.60
CA VAL A 382 -7.66 -7.14 42.59
C VAL A 382 -6.76 -7.22 41.37
N LYS A 383 -7.36 -7.35 40.19
CA LYS A 383 -6.63 -7.38 38.91
C LYS A 383 -6.44 -5.93 38.40
N PRO A 384 -5.22 -5.37 38.44
CA PRO A 384 -4.96 -4.06 37.86
C PRO A 384 -4.81 -4.15 36.34
N THR A 385 -5.10 -3.04 35.66
CA THR A 385 -4.77 -2.82 34.25
C THR A 385 -3.62 -1.83 34.18
N VAL A 386 -2.57 -2.16 33.42
CA VAL A 386 -1.41 -1.30 33.21
C VAL A 386 -1.40 -0.86 31.75
N CYS A 387 -1.49 0.45 31.52
CA CYS A 387 -1.42 1.09 30.22
C CYS A 387 -0.07 1.81 30.10
N ASP A 388 0.70 1.45 29.08
CA ASP A 388 1.93 2.16 28.74
C ASP A 388 1.60 3.34 27.81
N ASN A 389 2.01 4.55 28.20
CA ASN A 389 1.79 5.77 27.41
C ASN A 389 2.89 5.98 26.35
N GLY A 390 3.93 5.15 26.33
CA GLY A 390 4.99 5.20 25.34
C GLY A 390 5.99 6.34 25.55
N ASP A 391 5.85 7.12 26.61
CA ASP A 391 6.67 8.30 26.94
C ASP A 391 7.47 8.13 28.24
N GLY A 392 7.55 6.90 28.76
CA GLY A 392 8.18 6.57 30.04
C GLY A 392 7.24 6.63 31.24
N THR A 393 5.96 6.93 31.02
CA THR A 393 4.91 6.86 32.05
C THR A 393 3.97 5.68 31.83
N TYR A 394 3.52 5.07 32.92
CA TYR A 394 2.56 3.95 32.91
C TYR A 394 1.37 4.30 33.78
N HIS A 395 0.17 4.24 33.21
CA HIS A 395 -1.05 4.44 33.97
C HIS A 395 -1.61 3.11 34.45
N VAL A 396 -1.72 2.96 35.78
CA VAL A 396 -2.26 1.78 36.43
C VAL A 396 -3.67 2.08 36.91
N SER A 397 -4.66 1.29 36.51
CA SER A 397 -6.05 1.42 36.94
C SER A 397 -6.57 0.13 37.60
N TYR A 398 -7.39 0.26 38.62
CA TYR A 398 -7.96 -0.87 39.36
C TYR A 398 -9.28 -0.48 40.04
N SER A 399 -10.11 -1.49 40.35
CA SER A 399 -11.38 -1.30 41.06
C SER A 399 -11.55 -2.37 42.15
N PRO A 400 -11.35 -2.03 43.43
CA PRO A 400 -11.42 -3.00 44.51
C PRO A 400 -12.88 -3.31 44.89
N GLU A 401 -13.27 -4.59 44.88
CA GLU A 401 -14.65 -5.01 45.11
C GLU A 401 -15.05 -5.03 46.59
N GLU A 402 -14.10 -5.21 47.51
CA GLU A 402 -14.36 -5.29 48.95
C GLU A 402 -13.67 -4.15 49.71
N PRO A 403 -14.26 -3.65 50.82
CA PRO A 403 -13.59 -2.71 51.71
C PRO A 403 -12.55 -3.44 52.57
N GLY A 404 -11.43 -2.78 52.85
CA GLY A 404 -10.34 -3.37 53.64
C GLY A 404 -8.98 -2.77 53.34
N LEU A 405 -7.94 -3.39 53.90
CA LEU A 405 -6.55 -3.01 53.68
C LEU A 405 -5.93 -3.93 52.62
N TYR A 406 -5.39 -3.32 51.57
CA TYR A 406 -4.72 -4.02 50.48
C TYR A 406 -3.22 -3.71 50.49
N ALA A 407 -2.40 -4.70 50.16
CA ALA A 407 -0.98 -4.52 49.85
C ALA A 407 -0.81 -4.34 48.34
N VAL A 408 -0.21 -3.22 47.94
CA VAL A 408 0.10 -2.90 46.55
C VAL A 408 1.61 -3.04 46.33
N CYS A 409 1.97 -3.92 45.41
CA CYS A 409 3.35 -4.16 45.00
C CYS A 409 3.50 -3.76 43.53
N VAL A 410 4.34 -2.76 43.28
CA VAL A 410 4.70 -2.31 41.93
C VAL A 410 6.15 -2.68 41.68
N CYS A 411 6.38 -3.46 40.63
CA CYS A 411 7.71 -3.89 40.21
C CYS A 411 7.98 -3.52 38.76
N VAL A 412 9.19 -3.03 38.50
CA VAL A 412 9.74 -2.80 37.15
C VAL A 412 10.96 -3.70 37.00
N LYS A 413 11.05 -4.48 35.92
CA LYS A 413 12.11 -5.50 35.72
C LYS A 413 12.24 -6.48 36.91
N GLY A 414 11.12 -6.77 37.59
CA GLY A 414 11.08 -7.66 38.74
C GLY A 414 11.58 -7.07 40.06
N GLN A 415 11.99 -5.79 40.11
CA GLN A 415 12.41 -5.10 41.33
C GLN A 415 11.36 -4.07 41.78
N HIS A 416 11.21 -3.88 43.09
CA HIS A 416 10.28 -2.89 43.64
C HIS A 416 10.73 -1.45 43.32
N VAL A 417 9.76 -0.61 42.96
CA VAL A 417 10.00 0.81 42.74
C VAL A 417 10.05 1.61 44.04
N GLN A 418 10.53 2.85 44.00
CA GLN A 418 10.55 3.72 45.18
C GLN A 418 9.13 3.90 45.75
N GLY A 419 8.96 3.62 47.04
CA GLY A 419 7.66 3.67 47.72
C GLY A 419 6.81 2.41 47.58
N SER A 420 7.26 1.37 46.87
CA SER A 420 6.65 0.04 46.86
C SER A 420 7.41 -0.92 47.79
N PRO A 421 6.72 -1.83 48.50
CA PRO A 421 5.26 -1.97 48.60
C PRO A 421 4.61 -0.92 49.52
N PHE A 422 3.35 -0.57 49.26
CA PHE A 422 2.55 0.33 50.10
C PHE A 422 1.17 -0.25 50.42
N THR A 423 0.45 0.39 51.35
CA THR A 423 -0.87 -0.05 51.81
C THR A 423 -1.97 0.86 51.26
N LEU A 424 -2.95 0.26 50.58
CA LEU A 424 -4.15 0.92 50.08
C LEU A 424 -5.34 0.64 51.00
N THR A 425 -6.04 1.69 51.42
CA THR A 425 -7.25 1.59 52.26
C THR A 425 -8.51 1.74 51.41
N VAL A 426 -9.31 0.68 51.29
CA VAL A 426 -10.57 0.71 50.53
C VAL A 426 -11.73 0.95 51.49
N LYS A 427 -12.38 2.10 51.37
CA LYS A 427 -13.59 2.45 52.12
C LYS A 427 -14.83 1.86 51.45
N SER A 428 -15.83 1.46 52.23
CA SER A 428 -17.10 0.98 51.69
C SER A 428 -17.82 2.03 50.85
N LYS A 429 -18.64 1.61 49.88
CA LYS A 429 -19.57 2.54 49.20
C LYS A 429 -20.44 3.24 50.25
N PHE A 430 -20.68 4.54 50.03
CA PHE A 430 -21.63 5.34 50.80
C PHE A 430 -22.89 4.53 51.11
N ARG A 431 -23.11 4.19 52.38
CA ARG A 431 -24.42 3.69 52.81
C ARG A 431 -25.37 4.87 52.80
N LYS A 432 -26.14 5.00 51.72
CA LYS A 432 -27.27 5.94 51.68
C LYS A 432 -28.17 5.60 52.86
N HIS A 433 -28.56 6.63 53.61
CA HIS A 433 -29.59 6.47 54.62
C HIS A 433 -30.86 5.96 53.93
N GLN A 434 -31.36 4.81 54.38
CA GLN A 434 -32.64 4.26 53.89
C GLN A 434 -33.83 4.92 54.58
N GLY A 435 -33.61 5.51 55.76
CA GLY A 435 -34.61 6.27 56.49
C GLY A 435 -34.80 7.67 55.92
N VAL A 436 -35.86 8.35 56.34
CA VAL A 436 -36.09 9.78 56.04
C VAL A 436 -35.33 10.63 57.07
N PHE A 437 -34.70 11.72 56.60
CA PHE A 437 -34.14 12.76 57.46
C PHE A 437 -35.26 13.68 57.91
N HIS A 438 -35.72 13.52 59.14
CA HIS A 438 -36.88 14.25 59.63
C HIS A 438 -36.49 15.17 60.80
N CYS A 439 -37.16 16.31 60.88
CA CYS A 439 -37.20 17.09 62.11
C CYS A 439 -37.96 16.28 63.18
N CYS A 440 -37.63 16.45 64.44
CA CYS A 440 -38.08 15.57 65.52
C CYS A 440 -39.60 15.30 65.49
N THR A 441 -39.97 14.03 65.68
CA THR A 441 -41.33 13.49 65.67
C THR A 441 -42.15 14.13 66.77
N PHE A 442 -43.04 15.09 66.49
CA PHE A 442 -44.33 15.31 67.19
C PHE A 442 -45.17 16.53 66.70
N CYS A 443 -44.91 17.10 65.52
CA CYS A 443 -45.78 18.15 64.96
C CYS A 443 -46.99 17.59 64.17
N SER A 444 -46.87 16.41 63.56
CA SER A 444 -47.90 15.87 62.65
C SER A 444 -48.96 14.97 63.31
N SER A 445 -48.85 14.67 64.61
CA SER A 445 -49.77 13.77 65.33
C SER A 445 -50.93 14.47 66.03
N GLY A 446 -51.09 15.78 65.85
CA GLY A 446 -52.20 16.57 66.44
C GLY A 446 -52.30 16.49 67.97
N GLY A 447 -51.21 16.12 68.67
CA GLY A 447 -51.20 15.97 70.12
C GLY A 447 -51.60 14.58 70.66
N GLN A 448 -51.68 13.53 69.82
CA GLN A 448 -51.96 12.18 70.31
C GLN A 448 -50.79 11.57 71.10
N LYS A 449 -50.99 11.31 72.41
CA LYS A 449 -49.98 10.82 73.37
C LYS A 449 -49.42 9.41 73.11
N ALA A 450 -49.94 8.69 72.12
CA ALA A 450 -49.59 7.28 71.86
C ALA A 450 -48.68 7.06 70.62
N ALA A 451 -48.30 8.10 69.89
CA ALA A 451 -47.47 7.94 68.69
C ALA A 451 -46.04 7.52 69.06
N ARG A 452 -45.60 6.38 68.51
CA ARG A 452 -44.23 5.86 68.65
C ARG A 452 -43.40 6.21 67.42
N CYS A 453 -42.16 6.65 67.63
CA CYS A 453 -41.21 6.76 66.53
C CYS A 453 -40.78 5.35 66.08
N ALA A 454 -40.44 5.17 64.80
CA ALA A 454 -39.99 3.89 64.27
C ALA A 454 -38.69 3.38 64.94
N CYS A 455 -37.91 4.26 65.58
CA CYS A 455 -36.78 3.89 66.44
C CYS A 455 -37.18 3.34 67.82
N GLY A 456 -38.48 3.21 68.12
CA GLY A 456 -39.00 2.64 69.36
C GLY A 456 -39.14 3.61 70.54
N GLY A 457 -38.77 4.89 70.38
CA GLY A 457 -38.85 5.89 71.46
C GLY A 457 -40.28 6.23 71.90
N THR A 458 -40.51 6.27 73.22
CA THR A 458 -41.75 6.75 73.87
C THR A 458 -41.44 7.77 74.97
N MET A 459 -42.29 8.80 75.11
CA MET A 459 -42.22 9.78 76.21
C MET A 459 -42.78 9.19 77.51
N PRO A 460 -42.04 9.19 78.64
CA PRO A 460 -42.59 8.85 79.95
C PRO A 460 -43.33 10.06 80.54
N GLY A 461 -44.52 9.83 81.12
CA GLY A 461 -45.15 10.80 82.02
C GLY A 461 -46.01 11.90 81.37
N GLY A 462 -47.13 11.53 80.75
CA GLY A 462 -48.34 12.36 80.73
C GLY A 462 -48.33 13.73 80.03
N TYR A 463 -47.26 14.15 79.37
CA TYR A 463 -47.10 15.49 78.79
C TYR A 463 -48.09 15.81 77.64
N GLN A 464 -48.52 17.07 77.51
CA GLN A 464 -49.22 17.59 76.32
C GLN A 464 -48.42 18.76 75.72
N GLY A 465 -47.74 18.50 74.59
CA GLY A 465 -46.98 19.50 73.84
C GLY A 465 -45.80 18.92 73.06
N CYS A 466 -45.30 19.67 72.08
CA CYS A 466 -44.11 19.35 71.29
C CYS A 466 -42.85 19.43 72.18
N GLY A 467 -42.33 18.27 72.60
CA GLY A 467 -41.26 18.14 73.60
C GLY A 467 -39.87 18.54 73.11
N HIS A 468 -39.62 19.84 72.93
CA HIS A 468 -38.26 20.36 72.79
C HIS A 468 -37.59 20.51 74.18
N GLY A 469 -36.37 19.99 74.35
CA GLY A 469 -35.45 20.44 75.40
C GLY A 469 -35.31 19.60 76.68
N HIS A 470 -35.63 18.30 76.70
CA HIS A 470 -35.33 17.45 77.87
C HIS A 470 -33.97 16.72 77.74
N LYS A 471 -33.30 16.49 78.88
CA LYS A 471 -32.06 15.70 78.93
C LYS A 471 -32.33 14.29 78.38
N GLY A 472 -31.58 13.89 77.35
CA GLY A 472 -31.71 12.59 76.68
C GLY A 472 -32.37 12.60 75.29
N HIS A 473 -32.89 13.73 74.79
CA HIS A 473 -33.37 13.86 73.41
C HIS A 473 -32.54 14.89 72.62
N PRO A 474 -32.05 14.58 71.41
CA PRO A 474 -31.09 15.46 70.75
C PRO A 474 -31.67 16.76 70.18
N GLY A 475 -33.00 16.93 70.09
CA GLY A 475 -33.63 18.16 69.55
C GLY A 475 -33.29 18.49 68.08
N CYS A 476 -32.31 17.81 67.48
CA CYS A 476 -31.83 18.04 66.13
C CYS A 476 -32.47 17.07 65.13
N PRO A 477 -32.69 17.49 63.87
CA PRO A 477 -33.05 16.59 62.78
C PRO A 477 -32.06 15.44 62.67
N HIS A 478 -32.56 14.23 62.43
CA HIS A 478 -31.71 13.04 62.30
C HIS A 478 -32.26 12.06 61.28
N TRP A 479 -31.39 11.16 60.82
CA TRP A 479 -31.78 10.06 59.95
C TRP A 479 -32.46 8.94 60.74
N SER A 480 -33.69 8.59 60.36
CA SER A 480 -34.47 7.55 61.04
C SER A 480 -33.86 6.14 60.99
N CYS A 481 -32.93 5.86 60.08
CA CYS A 481 -32.29 4.54 59.98
C CYS A 481 -31.12 4.33 60.95
N CYS A 482 -30.43 5.38 61.40
CA CYS A 482 -29.24 5.23 62.26
C CYS A 482 -29.00 6.36 63.28
N GLY A 483 -29.88 7.37 63.35
CA GLY A 483 -29.80 8.46 64.33
C GLY A 483 -28.80 9.58 64.02
N GLN A 484 -28.17 9.60 62.84
CA GLN A 484 -27.14 10.59 62.52
C GLN A 484 -27.75 11.98 62.25
N VAL A 485 -27.21 13.01 62.90
CA VAL A 485 -27.78 14.38 62.93
C VAL A 485 -27.37 15.27 61.76
N THR A 486 -26.36 14.86 60.99
CA THR A 486 -25.87 15.60 59.82
C THR A 486 -26.57 15.11 58.55
N LYS A 487 -27.22 16.01 57.81
CA LYS A 487 -28.02 15.67 56.61
C LYS A 487 -27.19 14.97 55.52
N SER A 488 -25.92 15.33 55.35
CA SER A 488 -24.99 14.76 54.38
C SER A 488 -23.95 13.87 55.06
N SER A 489 -24.38 12.74 55.63
CA SER A 489 -23.51 11.83 56.39
C SER A 489 -23.70 10.38 55.97
N GLU A 490 -22.79 9.50 56.39
CA GLU A 490 -22.87 8.07 56.13
C GLU A 490 -23.82 7.38 57.13
N CYS A 491 -24.60 6.41 56.66
CA CYS A 491 -25.45 5.58 57.51
C CYS A 491 -24.63 4.49 58.19
N LEU A 492 -24.45 4.59 59.51
CA LEU A 492 -23.71 3.62 60.32
C LEU A 492 -24.44 2.27 60.51
N GLY A 493 -25.67 2.14 59.98
CA GLY A 493 -26.54 0.98 60.18
C GLY A 493 -27.38 1.09 61.47
N PRO A 494 -28.38 0.22 61.67
CA PRO A 494 -29.14 0.17 62.92
C PRO A 494 -28.20 -0.18 64.08
N PRO A 495 -28.40 0.38 65.29
CA PRO A 495 -27.65 -0.04 66.45
C PRO A 495 -27.91 -1.54 66.66
N ASN A 496 -26.88 -2.36 66.48
CA ASN A 496 -26.95 -3.80 66.76
C ASN A 496 -27.39 -3.99 68.22
N ASP A 497 -28.41 -4.81 68.44
CA ASP A 497 -29.00 -5.11 69.75
C ASP A 497 -28.09 -6.03 70.60
N SER A 498 -26.81 -5.67 70.75
CA SER A 498 -25.79 -6.48 71.42
C SER A 498 -24.82 -5.71 72.32
N SER A 499 -25.09 -4.46 72.68
CA SER A 499 -24.30 -3.74 73.70
C SER A 499 -25.19 -3.06 74.75
N GLN A 500 -25.45 -3.82 75.80
CA GLN A 500 -25.72 -3.40 77.18
C GLN A 500 -26.63 -2.18 77.41
N ARG A 501 -27.87 -2.50 77.81
CA ARG A 501 -28.71 -1.68 78.69
C ARG A 501 -27.86 -1.09 79.83
N SER A 502 -27.66 0.23 79.87
CA SER A 502 -27.20 0.89 81.09
C SER A 502 -28.40 1.09 82.02
N LEU A 503 -28.53 0.15 82.95
CA LEU A 503 -29.27 0.36 84.19
C LEU A 503 -28.55 1.45 84.99
N LEU A 504 -29.11 2.67 85.02
CA LEU A 504 -28.83 3.63 86.08
C LEU A 504 -30.11 3.84 86.89
N ARG A 505 -30.21 3.08 87.97
CA ARG A 505 -31.00 3.46 89.14
C ARG A 505 -30.28 4.62 89.84
N THR A 506 -30.97 5.73 90.06
CA THR A 506 -30.67 6.61 91.20
C THR A 506 -31.97 7.07 91.86
N VAL A 507 -32.27 6.39 92.97
CA VAL A 507 -32.86 6.82 94.24
C VAL A 507 -34.19 7.59 94.28
N ALA A 508 -35.04 7.08 95.18
CA ALA A 508 -36.30 7.60 95.69
C ALA A 508 -36.27 9.08 96.12
N LEU A 509 -37.37 9.78 95.84
CA LEU A 509 -38.37 10.17 96.85
C LEU A 509 -39.76 10.14 96.21
#